data_AF-G5LQW8-F1
#
_entry.id   AF-G5LQW8-F1
#
_cell.length_a   1.000
_cell.length_b   1.000
_cell.length_c   1.000
_cell.angle_alpha   90.00
_cell.angle_beta   90.00
_cell.angle_gamma   90.00
#
_symmetry.space_group_name_H-M   'P 1'
#
loop_
_entity.id
_entity.type
_entity.pdbx_description
1 polymer ?
#
loop_
_entity_poly.entity_id
_entity_poly.type
_entity_poly.pdbx_seq_one_letter_code
_entity_poly.pdbx_strand_id
1 'polypeptide(L)'
;MSEINQNVKDSRQQYYQHISGQNLTPLWESLHHLVPQTPNANCAPAYWNYQEIRPLLMESGNVIGAKEAIRRVLVLENPALRGQSSITATLYAGLQLILPGEVAPSHRHNQSALRFIVEGKGAFILSSKVKAHF
;
A
#
# COMPACT_ATOMS: atom_id res chain seq x y z
N MET A 1 -31.65 -32.85 7.14
CA MET A 1 -30.24 -32.69 7.50
C MET A 1 -29.85 -33.91 8.33
N SER A 2 -29.16 -34.88 7.75
CA SER A 2 -28.71 -36.08 8.49
C SER A 2 -27.57 -35.68 9.43
N GLU A 3 -27.69 -35.99 10.72
CA GLU A 3 -26.61 -35.81 11.68
C GLU A 3 -25.36 -36.57 11.21
N ILE A 4 -24.28 -35.84 10.99
CA ILE A 4 -22.99 -36.44 10.63
C ILE A 4 -22.48 -37.20 11.86
N ASN A 5 -22.32 -38.52 11.72
CA ASN A 5 -21.77 -39.42 12.73
C ASN A 5 -20.45 -38.86 13.30
N GLN A 6 -20.27 -38.94 14.61
CA GLN A 6 -19.08 -38.46 15.33
C GLN A 6 -17.78 -39.02 14.76
N ASN A 7 -17.75 -40.29 14.34
CA ASN A 7 -16.57 -40.89 13.70
C ASN A 7 -16.15 -40.15 12.42
N VAL A 8 -17.11 -39.65 11.64
CA VAL A 8 -16.83 -38.91 10.40
C VAL A 8 -16.27 -37.52 10.71
N LYS A 9 -16.70 -36.89 11.82
CA LYS A 9 -16.13 -35.61 12.27
C LYS A 9 -14.68 -35.78 12.71
N ASP A 10 -14.38 -36.82 13.48
CA ASP A 10 -13.04 -37.09 13.99
C ASP A 10 -12.05 -37.44 12.86
N SER A 11 -12.46 -38.28 11.91
CA SER A 11 -11.64 -38.58 10.72
C SER A 11 -11.40 -37.34 9.85
N ARG A 12 -12.37 -36.45 9.73
CA ARG A 12 -12.22 -35.18 8.97
C ARG A 12 -11.21 -34.26 9.63
N GLN A 13 -11.23 -34.13 10.95
CA GLN A 13 -10.27 -33.30 11.69
C GLN A 13 -8.84 -33.83 11.56
N GLN A 14 -8.64 -35.15 11.68
CA GLN A 14 -7.32 -35.77 11.47
C GLN A 14 -6.80 -35.55 10.05
N TYR A 15 -7.67 -35.69 9.05
CA TYR A 15 -7.32 -35.38 7.66
C TYR A 15 -6.89 -33.91 7.49
N TYR A 16 -7.63 -32.95 8.06
CA TYR A 16 -7.28 -31.52 8.00
C TYR A 16 -5.93 -31.20 8.66
N GLN A 17 -5.63 -31.82 9.80
CA GLN A 17 -4.32 -31.68 10.44
C GLN A 17 -3.19 -32.25 9.57
N HIS A 18 -3.40 -33.41 8.95
CA HIS A 18 -2.40 -34.03 8.10
C HIS A 18 -2.07 -33.19 6.85
N ILE A 19 -3.10 -32.72 6.14
CA ILE A 19 -2.90 -31.89 4.93
C ILE A 19 -2.30 -30.52 5.29
N SER A 20 -2.62 -29.97 6.46
CA SER A 20 -2.03 -28.72 6.94
C SER A 20 -0.51 -28.82 7.10
N GLY A 21 0.01 -29.98 7.50
CA GLY A 21 1.46 -30.24 7.57
C GLY A 21 2.16 -30.17 6.21
N GLN A 22 1.41 -30.22 5.11
CA GLN A 22 1.89 -30.08 3.74
C GLN A 22 1.54 -28.72 3.11
N ASN A 23 1.11 -27.73 3.91
CA ASN A 23 0.61 -26.42 3.44
C ASN A 23 -0.62 -26.52 2.51
N LEU A 24 -1.42 -27.58 2.66
CA LEU A 24 -2.67 -27.76 1.91
C LEU A 24 -3.86 -27.31 2.75
N THR A 25 -4.83 -26.66 2.12
CA THR A 25 -6.07 -26.20 2.76
C THR A 25 -7.30 -26.78 2.04
N PRO A 26 -8.35 -27.19 2.76
CA PRO A 26 -9.54 -27.76 2.15
C PRO A 26 -10.42 -26.65 1.55
N LEU A 27 -10.43 -26.54 0.21
CA LEU A 27 -11.19 -25.50 -0.51
C LEU A 27 -12.67 -25.47 -0.12
N TRP A 28 -13.31 -26.63 0.08
CA TRP A 28 -14.74 -26.71 0.41
C TRP A 28 -15.11 -26.10 1.77
N GLU A 29 -14.15 -25.92 2.68
CA GLU A 29 -14.38 -25.21 3.95
C GLU A 29 -14.25 -23.68 3.79
N SER A 30 -13.65 -23.20 2.69
CA SER A 30 -13.30 -21.78 2.50
C SER A 30 -13.79 -21.18 1.19
N LEU A 31 -14.54 -21.93 0.38
CA LEU A 31 -14.95 -21.53 -0.97
C LEU A 31 -15.71 -20.20 -0.97
N HIS A 32 -16.65 -20.01 -0.03
CA HIS A 32 -17.45 -18.80 0.08
C HIS A 32 -16.63 -17.56 0.49
N HIS A 33 -15.48 -17.76 1.15
CA HIS A 33 -14.58 -16.67 1.50
C HIS A 33 -13.65 -16.30 0.34
N LEU A 34 -13.17 -17.31 -0.40
CA LEU A 34 -12.24 -17.13 -1.52
C LEU A 34 -12.93 -16.61 -2.79
N VAL A 35 -14.21 -16.93 -2.97
CA VAL A 35 -15.01 -16.53 -4.14
C VAL A 35 -16.27 -15.80 -3.67
N PRO A 36 -16.14 -14.55 -3.20
CA PRO A 36 -17.29 -13.75 -2.80
C PRO A 36 -18.13 -13.34 -4.01
N GLN A 37 -19.44 -13.19 -3.83
CA GLN A 37 -20.37 -12.77 -4.90
C GLN A 37 -20.08 -11.35 -5.43
N THR A 38 -19.46 -10.53 -4.60
CA THR A 38 -19.03 -9.16 -4.93
C THR A 38 -17.60 -8.94 -4.45
N PRO A 39 -16.84 -8.02 -5.08
CA PRO A 39 -15.51 -7.67 -4.60
C PRO A 39 -15.56 -7.27 -3.12
N ASN A 40 -14.76 -7.95 -2.30
CA ASN A 40 -14.59 -7.56 -0.91
C ASN A 40 -13.43 -6.57 -0.83
N ALA A 41 -13.74 -5.28 -0.78
CA ALA A 41 -12.73 -4.24 -0.72
C ALA A 41 -12.10 -4.21 0.68
N ASN A 42 -10.85 -4.64 0.80
CA ASN A 42 -10.06 -4.49 2.03
C ASN A 42 -9.59 -3.04 2.29
N CYS A 43 -10.17 -2.06 1.58
CA CYS A 43 -9.81 -0.65 1.62
C CYS A 43 -11.05 0.16 2.02
N ALA A 44 -10.89 1.15 2.89
CA ALA A 44 -11.97 2.09 3.18
C ALA A 44 -11.94 3.26 2.18
N PRO A 45 -13.09 3.81 1.76
CA PRO A 45 -13.13 5.13 1.15
C PRO A 45 -12.52 6.15 2.12
N ALA A 46 -11.60 6.96 1.62
CA ALA A 46 -10.88 7.92 2.44
C ALA A 46 -10.62 9.21 1.65
N TYR A 47 -10.49 10.32 2.39
CA TYR A 47 -10.30 11.65 1.85
C TYR A 47 -9.15 12.34 2.57
N TRP A 48 -8.33 13.06 1.79
CA TRP A 48 -7.16 13.79 2.25
C TRP A 48 -7.27 15.23 1.75
N ASN A 49 -7.58 16.16 2.65
CA ASN A 49 -7.66 17.58 2.32
C ASN A 49 -6.26 18.18 2.17
N TYR A 50 -5.91 18.62 0.96
CA TYR A 50 -4.59 19.21 0.71
C TYR A 50 -4.33 20.46 1.58
N GLN A 51 -5.36 21.29 1.84
CA GLN A 51 -5.20 22.50 2.65
C GLN A 51 -4.80 22.20 4.09
N GLU A 52 -5.27 21.07 4.64
CA GLU A 52 -4.95 20.63 6.00
C GLU A 52 -3.60 19.89 6.06
N ILE A 53 -3.25 19.16 5.00
CA ILE A 53 -2.00 18.37 4.95
C ILE A 53 -0.80 19.25 4.59
N ARG A 54 -0.99 20.28 3.78
CA ARG A 54 0.09 21.15 3.29
C ARG A 54 0.95 21.73 4.44
N PRO A 55 0.39 22.28 5.54
CA PRO A 55 1.19 22.73 6.68
C PRO A 55 2.06 21.63 7.28
N LEU A 56 1.54 20.40 7.45
CA LEU A 56 2.28 19.24 7.96
C LEU A 56 3.42 18.84 7.01
N LEU A 57 3.15 18.89 5.71
CA LEU A 57 4.17 18.63 4.70
C LEU A 57 5.29 19.67 4.77
N MET A 58 4.96 20.95 4.91
CA MET A 58 5.96 22.02 5.07
C MET A 58 6.75 21.88 6.36
N GLU A 59 6.08 21.55 7.48
CA GLU A 59 6.71 21.31 8.77
C GLU A 59 7.76 20.19 8.68
N SER A 60 7.48 19.12 7.91
CA SER A 60 8.45 18.04 7.69
C SER A 60 9.78 18.53 7.11
N GLY A 61 9.77 19.63 6.33
CA GLY A 61 10.97 20.26 5.79
C GLY A 61 11.85 20.94 6.85
N ASN A 62 11.27 21.34 7.98
CA ASN A 62 11.99 21.97 9.09
C ASN A 62 12.56 20.94 10.06
N VAL A 63 11.87 19.80 10.24
CA VAL A 63 12.24 18.79 11.24
C VAL A 63 13.09 17.65 10.68
N ILE A 64 13.02 17.37 9.38
CA ILE A 64 13.76 16.27 8.74
C ILE A 64 14.69 16.85 7.67
N GLY A 65 16.00 16.76 7.93
CA GLY A 65 17.02 17.25 7.00
C GLY A 65 17.04 16.49 5.68
N ALA A 66 17.42 17.15 4.59
CA ALA A 66 17.44 16.56 3.24
C ALA A 66 18.33 15.30 3.13
N LYS A 67 19.40 15.21 3.95
CA LYS A 67 20.31 14.06 3.97
C LYS A 67 19.76 12.86 4.74
N GLU A 68 18.85 13.11 5.68
CA GLU A 68 18.21 12.08 6.51
C GLU A 68 17.10 11.37 5.73
N ALA A 69 16.34 12.13 4.94
CA ALA A 69 15.30 11.57 4.09
C ALA A 69 15.82 11.28 2.68
N ILE A 70 16.01 10.00 2.32
CA ILE A 70 16.23 9.57 0.92
C ILE A 70 15.14 10.15 0.01
N ARG A 71 13.89 10.20 0.50
CA ARG A 71 12.78 10.99 -0.04
C ARG A 71 11.87 11.47 1.09
N ARG A 72 11.66 12.78 1.20
CA ARG A 72 10.72 13.38 2.17
C ARG A 72 9.28 13.27 1.64
N VAL A 73 8.61 12.17 1.98
CA VAL A 73 7.26 11.84 1.51
C VAL A 73 6.34 11.56 2.68
N LEU A 74 5.17 12.18 2.70
CA LEU A 74 4.06 11.78 3.56
C LEU A 74 3.13 10.84 2.78
N VAL A 75 3.02 9.59 3.24
CA VAL A 75 2.19 8.56 2.59
C VAL A 75 0.73 8.76 2.94
N LEU A 76 -0.15 8.72 1.92
CA LEU A 76 -1.60 8.76 2.10
C LEU A 76 -2.11 7.36 2.43
N GLU A 77 -1.95 6.97 3.69
CA GLU A 77 -2.24 5.60 4.13
C GLU A 77 -3.72 5.38 4.43
N ASN A 78 -4.33 4.42 3.73
CA ASN A 78 -5.73 4.07 3.89
C ASN A 78 -6.05 3.68 5.36
N PRO A 79 -7.14 4.17 5.96
CA PRO A 79 -7.53 3.80 7.32
C PRO A 79 -7.74 2.29 7.54
N ALA A 80 -8.10 1.53 6.50
CA ALA A 80 -8.24 0.07 6.57
C ALA A 80 -6.92 -0.69 6.35
N LEU A 81 -5.85 0.00 5.92
CA LEU A 81 -4.53 -0.58 5.60
C LEU A 81 -3.41 0.05 6.46
N ARG A 82 -3.73 0.52 7.67
CA ARG A 82 -2.75 1.16 8.56
C ARG A 82 -1.55 0.26 8.84
N GLY A 83 -0.36 0.83 8.80
CA GLY A 83 0.93 0.14 8.94
C GLY A 83 1.48 -0.46 7.65
N GLN A 84 0.73 -0.45 6.54
CA GLN A 84 1.15 -1.03 5.26
C GLN A 84 1.74 0.00 4.29
N SER A 85 1.66 1.30 4.62
CA SER A 85 2.09 2.39 3.74
C SER A 85 1.44 2.35 2.35
N SER A 86 0.13 2.13 2.30
CA SER A 86 -0.60 1.98 1.04
C SER A 86 -1.92 2.77 1.00
N ILE A 87 -2.27 3.33 -0.15
CA ILE A 87 -3.55 4.05 -0.34
C ILE A 87 -4.68 3.10 -0.76
N THR A 88 -4.34 2.00 -1.43
CA THR A 88 -5.24 0.90 -1.81
C THR A 88 -4.49 -0.43 -1.72
N ALA A 89 -5.12 -1.56 -2.04
CA ALA A 89 -4.46 -2.86 -2.08
C ALA A 89 -3.33 -2.95 -3.15
N THR A 90 -3.31 -2.06 -4.15
CA THR A 90 -2.40 -2.17 -5.31
C THR A 90 -1.63 -0.89 -5.64
N LEU A 91 -1.95 0.23 -4.99
CA LEU A 91 -1.33 1.53 -5.26
C LEU A 91 -0.71 2.12 -4.01
N TYR A 92 0.46 2.72 -4.20
CA TYR A 92 1.12 3.63 -3.26
C TYR A 92 0.89 5.07 -3.71
N ALA A 93 0.56 5.96 -2.78
CA ALA A 93 0.48 7.39 -3.03
C ALA A 93 1.01 8.18 -1.84
N GLY A 94 1.67 9.29 -2.12
CA GLY A 94 2.20 10.18 -1.11
C GLY A 94 2.49 11.56 -1.67
N LEU A 95 2.54 12.55 -0.78
CA LEU A 95 2.95 13.91 -1.10
C LEU A 95 4.43 14.06 -0.80
N GLN A 96 5.20 14.44 -1.82
CA GLN A 96 6.63 14.67 -1.70
C GLN A 96 6.91 16.17 -1.59
N LEU A 97 7.75 16.56 -0.61
CA LEU A 97 8.30 17.92 -0.53
C LEU A 97 9.75 17.90 -1.01
N ILE A 98 10.09 18.86 -1.88
CA ILE A 98 11.46 19.16 -2.31
C ILE A 98 11.64 20.68 -2.16
N LEU A 99 12.53 21.09 -1.26
CA LEU A 99 12.82 22.50 -1.03
C LEU A 99 13.84 23.05 -2.05
N PRO A 100 13.92 24.38 -2.24
CA PRO A 100 14.90 24.99 -3.13
C PRO A 100 16.34 24.52 -2.83
N GLY A 101 17.04 24.05 -3.87
CA GLY A 101 18.40 23.53 -3.76
C GLY A 101 18.51 22.07 -3.31
N GLU A 102 17.42 21.42 -2.89
CA GLU A 102 17.43 19.99 -2.59
C GLU A 102 17.45 19.16 -3.88
N VAL A 103 18.25 18.10 -3.87
CA VAL A 103 18.34 17.14 -4.98
C VAL A 103 18.04 15.75 -4.43
N ALA A 104 16.98 15.14 -4.94
CA ALA A 104 16.67 13.75 -4.65
C ALA A 104 17.60 12.83 -5.45
N PRO A 105 18.25 11.83 -4.83
CA PRO A 105 19.16 10.93 -5.52
C PRO A 105 18.44 10.09 -6.58
N SER A 106 19.15 9.83 -7.68
CA SER A 106 18.65 8.98 -8.78
C SER A 106 18.64 7.51 -8.38
N HIS A 107 17.62 6.78 -8.81
CA HIS A 107 17.56 5.32 -8.70
C HIS A 107 16.61 4.74 -9.75
N ARG A 108 16.62 3.41 -9.87
CA ARG A 108 15.76 2.65 -10.77
C ARG A 108 15.08 1.52 -10.00
N HIS A 109 13.83 1.24 -10.35
CA HIS A 109 13.06 0.16 -9.77
C HIS A 109 12.12 -0.43 -10.84
N ASN A 110 11.60 -1.64 -10.61
CA ASN A 110 10.67 -2.30 -11.52
C ASN A 110 9.24 -1.75 -11.40
N GLN A 111 8.89 -1.12 -10.27
CA GLN A 111 7.60 -0.50 -10.09
C GLN A 111 7.42 0.67 -11.06
N SER A 112 6.21 0.81 -11.61
CA SER A 112 5.84 2.01 -12.36
C SER A 112 5.54 3.17 -11.41
N ALA A 113 5.88 4.40 -11.80
CA ALA A 113 5.65 5.58 -10.98
C ALA A 113 5.21 6.78 -11.83
N LEU A 114 4.26 7.54 -11.29
CA LEU A 114 3.80 8.82 -11.84
C LEU A 114 4.10 9.93 -10.82
N ARG A 115 4.49 11.12 -11.30
CA ARG A 115 4.56 12.31 -10.46
C ARG A 115 3.61 13.36 -11.02
N PHE A 116 2.73 13.85 -10.16
CA PHE A 116 1.79 14.92 -10.47
C PHE A 116 2.11 16.12 -9.58
N ILE A 117 2.32 17.28 -10.19
CA ILE A 117 2.68 18.50 -9.47
C ILE A 117 1.41 19.21 -9.01
N VAL A 118 1.23 19.30 -7.69
CA VAL A 118 0.08 19.96 -7.06
C VAL A 118 0.38 21.43 -6.77
N GLU A 119 1.60 21.73 -6.34
CA GLU A 119 2.08 23.08 -6.03
C GLU A 119 3.59 23.16 -6.32
N GLY A 120 4.03 24.26 -6.92
CA GLY A 120 5.45 24.53 -7.16
C GLY A 120 5.72 25.05 -8.57
N LYS A 121 6.96 25.50 -8.79
CA LYS A 121 7.50 25.96 -10.08
C LYS A 121 8.99 25.62 -10.14
N GLY A 122 9.51 25.34 -11.33
CA GLY A 122 10.95 25.11 -11.55
C GLY A 122 11.44 23.73 -11.11
N ALA A 123 10.53 22.81 -10.78
CA ALA A 123 10.90 21.44 -10.46
C ALA A 123 11.29 20.73 -11.77
N PHE A 124 12.27 19.83 -11.70
CA PHE A 124 12.56 18.97 -12.84
C PHE A 124 12.88 17.56 -12.39
N ILE A 125 12.54 16.60 -13.24
CA ILE A 125 12.81 15.19 -13.02
C ILE A 125 13.73 14.71 -14.14
N LEU A 126 14.74 13.93 -13.77
CA LEU A 126 15.58 13.18 -14.72
C LEU A 126 15.11 11.73 -14.76
N SER A 127 14.69 11.26 -15.94
CA SER A 127 14.36 9.86 -16.21
C SER A 127 15.14 9.40 -17.44
N SER A 128 16.03 8.42 -17.29
CA SER A 128 16.82 7.89 -18.43
C SER A 128 17.48 8.97 -19.31
N LYS A 129 18.06 10.01 -18.66
CA LYS A 129 18.66 11.20 -19.30
C LYS A 129 17.68 12.20 -19.95
N VAL A 130 16.38 11.98 -19.87
CA VAL A 130 15.36 12.97 -20.23
C VAL A 130 15.07 13.86 -19.03
N LYS A 131 15.18 15.18 -19.23
CA LYS A 131 14.84 16.20 -18.24
C LYS A 131 13.46 16.77 -18.54
N ALA A 132 12.50 16.51 -17.66
CA ALA A 132 11.19 17.15 -17.72
C ALA A 132 11.15 18.33 -16.74
N HIS A 133 10.77 19.50 -17.20
CA HIS A 133 10.62 20.73 -16.41
C HIS A 133 9.15 20.96 -16.08
N PHE A 134 8.87 21.46 -14.88
CA PHE A 134 7.54 21.76 -14.35
C PHE A 134 7.55 23.10 -13.61
#